data_AF-A0A4Y9JM19-F1
#
_entry.id   AF-A0A4Y9JM19-F1
#
_cell.length_a   1.000
_cell.length_b   1.000
_cell.length_c   1.000
_cell.angle_alpha   90.00
_cell.angle_beta   90.00
_cell.angle_gamma   90.00
#
_symmetry.space_group_name_H-M   'P 1'
#
loop_
_entity.id
_entity.type
_entity.pdbx_description
1 polymer ?
#
loop_
_entity_poly.entity_id
_entity_poly.type
_entity_poly.pdbx_seq_one_letter_code
_entity_poly.pdbx_strand_id
1 'polypeptide(L)' 'MAEVTKTFHSSNYSAIHINTGGIPSGINRSEFGKWRGSYWKNRANDFIP' A
#
# COMPACT_ATOMS: atom_id res chain seq x y z
N MET A 1 -18.70 15.67 3.24
CA MET A 1 -17.29 15.69 2.80
C MET A 1 -16.58 16.68 3.68
N ALA A 2 -15.54 16.27 4.40
CA ALA A 2 -14.74 17.19 5.22
C ALA A 2 -13.51 17.59 4.41
N GLU A 3 -13.51 18.82 3.91
CA GLU A 3 -12.38 19.39 3.18
C GLU A 3 -11.41 20.00 4.18
N VAL A 4 -10.18 19.49 4.23
CA VAL A 4 -9.09 20.07 5.03
C VAL A 4 -8.17 20.83 4.08
N THR A 5 -7.81 22.05 4.47
CA THR A 5 -6.87 22.84 3.68
C THR A 5 -5.51 22.13 3.65
N LYS A 6 -4.80 22.24 2.52
CA LYS A 6 -3.44 21.68 2.38
C LYS A 6 -2.52 22.12 3.53
N THR A 7 -2.64 23.38 3.95
CA THR A 7 -1.86 23.94 5.07
C THR A 7 -2.18 23.26 6.39
N PHE A 8 -3.47 23.02 6.67
CA PHE A 8 -3.88 22.28 7.88
C PHE A 8 -3.37 20.84 7.87
N HIS A 9 -3.53 20.14 6.74
CA HIS A 9 -3.07 18.75 6.60
C HIS A 9 -1.54 18.62 6.77
N SER A 10 -0.76 19.54 6.19
CA SER A 10 0.70 19.54 6.33
C SER A 10 1.16 19.91 7.75
N SER A 11 0.52 20.90 8.37
CA SER A 11 0.94 21.39 9.71
C SER A 11 0.61 20.41 10.83
N ASN A 12 -0.45 19.62 10.66
CA ASN A 12 -0.90 18.63 11.64
C ASN A 12 -0.63 17.18 11.20
N TYR A 13 0.28 16.99 10.25
CA TYR A 13 0.57 15.71 9.61
C TYR A 13 0.80 14.57 10.63
N SER A 14 1.59 14.82 11.68
CA SER A 14 1.91 13.82 12.71
C SER A 14 0.74 13.41 13.60
N ALA A 15 -0.24 14.30 13.81
CA ALA A 15 -1.46 13.99 14.57
C ALA A 15 -2.50 13.24 13.70
N ILE A 16 -2.45 13.46 12.38
CA ILE A 16 -3.41 12.90 11.42
C ILE A 16 -2.91 11.56 10.86
N HIS A 17 -1.60 11.36 10.71
CA HIS A 17 -0.99 10.15 10.15
C HIS A 17 -0.37 9.29 11.24
N ILE A 18 -1.01 8.15 11.51
CA ILE A 18 -0.48 7.10 12.40
C ILE A 18 0.61 6.29 11.70
N ASN A 19 0.56 6.18 10.37
CA ASN A 19 1.46 5.35 9.57
C ASN A 19 2.44 6.22 8.77
N THR A 20 3.42 6.80 9.48
CA THR A 20 4.44 7.71 8.94
C THR A 20 5.56 7.00 8.17
N GLY A 21 5.41 5.70 7.84
CA GLY A 21 6.43 4.90 7.18
C GLY A 21 7.56 4.40 8.09
N GLY A 22 7.55 4.76 9.37
CA GLY A 22 8.49 4.25 10.38
C GLY A 22 8.17 2.83 10.87
N ILE A 23 6.95 2.33 10.62
CA ILE A 23 6.55 0.97 11.00
C ILE A 23 6.99 0.02 9.88
N PRO A 24 7.89 -0.94 10.15
CA PRO A 24 8.27 -1.91 9.15
C PRO A 24 7.06 -2.74 8.73
N SER A 25 7.01 -3.07 7.44
CA SER A 25 5.96 -3.94 6.92
C SER A 25 6.01 -5.30 7.64
N GLY A 26 4.90 -5.72 8.24
CA GLY A 26 4.74 -7.06 8.81
C GLY A 26 4.66 -8.18 7.75
N ILE A 27 4.81 -7.83 6.47
CA ILE A 27 4.74 -8.78 5.36
C ILE A 27 6.07 -9.51 5.27
N ASN A 28 6.02 -10.84 5.26
CA ASN A 28 7.14 -11.65 4.82
C ASN A 28 7.39 -11.40 3.33
N ARG A 29 8.40 -10.57 3.02
CA ARG A 29 8.76 -10.16 1.65
C ARG A 29 9.08 -11.35 0.73
N SER A 30 9.67 -12.42 1.29
CA SER A 30 10.01 -13.63 0.54
C SER A 30 8.76 -14.38 0.09
N GLU A 31 7.83 -14.58 1.01
CA GLU A 31 6.56 -15.27 0.74
C GLU A 31 5.67 -14.45 -0.20
N PHE A 32 5.59 -13.14 0.02
CA PHE A 32 4.90 -12.23 -0.88
C PHE A 32 5.48 -12.24 -2.30
N GLY A 33 6.81 -12.31 -2.42
CA GLY A 33 7.48 -12.42 -3.71
C GLY A 33 7.06 -13.66 -4.50
N LYS A 34 6.98 -14.81 -3.83
CA LYS A 34 6.51 -16.08 -4.41
C LYS A 34 5.05 -15.96 -4.86
N TRP A 35 4.17 -15.49 -3.96
CA TRP A 35 2.75 -15.30 -4.24
C TRP A 35 2.52 -14.39 -5.45
N ARG A 36 3.20 -13.23 -5.48
CA ARG A 36 3.06 -12.24 -6.56
C ARG A 36 3.43 -12.82 -7.92
N GLY A 37 4.52 -13.60 -7.99
CA GLY A 37 4.93 -14.24 -9.24
C GLY A 37 3.90 -15.25 -9.75
N SER A 38 3.39 -16.11 -8.86
CA SER A 38 2.33 -17.06 -9.19
C SER A 38 1.03 -16.37 -9.62
N TYR A 39 0.65 -15.30 -8.92
CA TYR A 39 -0.54 -14.52 -9.25
C TYR A 39 -0.48 -13.97 -10.69
N TRP A 40 0.61 -13.31 -11.08
CA TRP A 40 0.71 -12.73 -12.42
C TRP A 40 0.77 -13.78 -13.53
N LYS A 41 1.38 -14.93 -13.29
CA LYS A 41 1.33 -16.07 -14.23
C LYS A 41 -0.09 -16.57 -14.43
N ASN A 42 -0.84 -16.75 -13.34
CA ASN A 42 -2.23 -17.20 -13.42
C ASN A 42 -3.10 -16.14 -14.11
N ARG A 43 -2.93 -14.86 -13.74
CA ARG A 43 -3.64 -13.74 -14.33
C ARG A 43 -3.42 -13.63 -15.83
N ALA A 44 -2.22 -13.90 -16.32
CA ALA A 44 -1.95 -13.88 -17.75
C ALA A 44 -2.82 -14.89 -18.52
N ASN A 45 -3.16 -16.02 -17.90
CA ASN A 45 -4.03 -17.02 -18.51
C ASN A 45 -5.51 -16.61 -18.54
N ASP A 46 -5.95 -15.70 -17.66
CA ASP A 46 -7.33 -15.18 -17.65
C ASP A 46 -7.67 -14.38 -18.92
N PHE A 47 -6.66 -13.96 -19.69
CA PHE A 47 -6.81 -13.12 -20.88
C PHE A 47 -6.47 -13.87 -22.18
N ILE A 48 -6.24 -15.18 -22.11
CA ILE A 48 -6.08 -16.03 -23.29
C ILE A 48 -7.49 -16.52 -23.70
N PRO A 49 -7.92 -16.34 -24.97
CA PRO A 49 -9.23 -16.78 -25.45
C PRO A 49 -9.46 -18.29 -25.36
#